data_AF-T1BCK8-F1
#
_entry.id   AF-T1BCK8-F1
#
_cell.length_a   1.000
_cell.length_b   1.000
_cell.length_c   1.000
_cell.angle_alpha   90.00
_cell.angle_beta   90.00
_cell.angle_gamma   90.00
#
_symmetry.space_group_name_H-M   'P 1'
#
loop_
_entity.id
_entity.type
_entity.pdbx_description
1 polymer ?
#
loop_
_entity_poly.entity_id
_entity_poly.type
_entity_poly.pdbx_seq_one_letter_code
_entity_poly.pdbx_strand_id
1 'polypeptide(L)' 'MITVLRIGHRPARDKRITTHVALTARAFGASAIVIDLHDEELERNVRSVTDRFGGSFHVSSGVNWRR' A
#
# COMPACT_ATOMS: atom_id res chain seq x y z
N MET A 1 -4.61 16.16 -1.78
CA MET A 1 -4.40 14.83 -1.17
C MET A 1 -4.58 13.79 -2.26
N ILE A 2 -3.57 12.94 -2.50
CA ILE A 2 -3.60 11.91 -3.56
C ILE A 2 -3.60 10.55 -2.88
N THR A 3 -4.55 9.69 -3.26
CA THR A 3 -4.66 8.32 -2.75
C THR A 3 -4.69 7.34 -3.90
N VAL A 4 -3.90 6.29 -3.81
CA VAL A 4 -3.82 5.23 -4.82
C VAL A 4 -4.68 4.05 -4.39
N LEU A 5 -5.56 3.58 -5.27
CA LEU A 5 -6.28 2.32 -5.09
C LEU A 5 -5.63 1.22 -5.91
N ARG A 6 -5.18 0.16 -5.24
CA ARG A 6 -4.62 -1.04 -5.87
C ARG A 6 -5.67 -2.15 -5.83
N ILE A 7 -6.17 -2.53 -7.00
CA ILE A 7 -7.20 -3.57 -7.20
C ILE A 7 -6.57 -4.88 -7.71
N GLY A 8 -7.13 -6.02 -7.31
CA GLY A 8 -6.81 -7.37 -7.78
C GLY A 8 -5.65 -8.01 -7.03
N HIS A 9 -5.45 -7.69 -5.74
CA HIS A 9 -4.29 -8.17 -4.98
C HIS A 9 -4.43 -9.64 -4.63
N ARG A 10 -3.43 -10.43 -5.00
CA ARG A 10 -3.35 -11.86 -4.63
C ARG A 10 -2.18 -12.06 -3.66
N PRO A 11 -2.44 -12.25 -2.35
CA PRO A 11 -1.40 -12.38 -1.33
C PRO A 11 -0.41 -13.52 -1.59
N ALA A 12 -0.85 -14.60 -2.24
CA ALA A 12 0.02 -15.73 -2.59
C ALA A 12 0.98 -15.43 -3.76
N ARG A 13 0.75 -14.37 -4.54
CA ARG A 13 1.46 -14.14 -5.81
C ARG A 13 2.07 -12.75 -5.95
N ASP A 14 1.33 -11.73 -5.55
CA ASP A 14 1.63 -10.34 -5.92
C ASP A 14 2.35 -9.56 -4.80
N LYS A 15 2.84 -10.22 -3.73
CA LYS A 15 3.49 -9.56 -2.58
C LYS A 15 4.54 -8.51 -3.00
N ARG A 16 5.46 -8.90 -3.89
CA ARG A 16 6.54 -8.03 -4.36
C ARG A 16 6.00 -6.85 -5.18
N ILE A 17 5.14 -7.12 -6.16
CA ILE A 17 4.61 -6.09 -7.05
C ILE A 17 3.76 -5.08 -6.28
N THR A 18 2.87 -5.53 -5.40
CA THR A 18 2.05 -4.62 -4.59
C THR A 18 2.90 -3.78 -3.65
N THR A 19 3.98 -4.34 -3.09
CA THR A 19 4.95 -3.57 -2.30
C THR A 19 5.64 -2.49 -3.14
N HIS A 20 6.08 -2.82 -4.36
CA HIS A 20 6.65 -1.82 -5.27
C HIS A 20 5.65 -0.71 -5.60
N VAL A 21 4.40 -1.04 -5.92
CA VAL A 21 3.35 -0.05 -6.17
C VAL A 21 3.16 0.89 -4.97
N ALA A 22 3.14 0.36 -3.74
CA ALA A 22 3.04 1.17 -2.53
C ALA A 22 4.23 2.12 -2.35
N LEU A 23 5.46 1.62 -2.54
CA LEU A 23 6.67 2.43 -2.41
C LEU A 23 6.80 3.48 -3.53
N THR A 24 6.38 3.15 -4.74
CA THR A 24 6.28 4.11 -5.85
C THR A 24 5.25 5.18 -5.53
N ALA A 25 4.04 4.82 -5.06
CA ALA A 25 3.05 5.81 -4.66
C ALA A 25 3.60 6.80 -3.62
N ARG A 26 4.30 6.29 -2.60
CA ARG A 26 4.99 7.12 -1.60
C ARG A 26 6.03 8.05 -2.23
N ALA A 27 6.93 7.51 -3.07
CA ALA A 27 8.01 8.27 -3.69
C ALA A 27 7.50 9.40 -4.61
N PHE A 28 6.35 9.19 -5.25
CA PHE A 28 5.70 10.16 -6.13
C PHE A 28 4.72 11.09 -5.42
N GLY A 29 4.73 11.12 -4.08
CA GLY A 29 3.99 12.11 -3.29
C GLY A 29 2.53 11.79 -3.00
N ALA A 30 2.10 10.53 -3.18
CA ALA A 30 0.79 10.11 -2.67
C ALA A 30 0.78 10.15 -1.13
N SER A 31 -0.38 10.47 -0.55
CA SER A 31 -0.60 10.50 0.90
C SER A 31 -0.96 9.12 1.44
N ALA A 32 -1.58 8.27 0.60
CA ALA A 32 -2.00 6.94 1.00
C ALA A 32 -2.10 5.95 -0.17
N ILE A 33 -2.06 4.67 0.16
CA ILE A 33 -2.46 3.56 -0.72
C ILE A 33 -3.48 2.67 -0.01
N VAL A 34 -4.54 2.31 -0.72
CA VAL A 34 -5.57 1.36 -0.30
C VAL A 34 -5.58 0.14 -1.21
N ILE A 35 -5.69 -1.04 -0.62
CA ILE A 35 -5.61 -2.33 -1.30
C ILE A 35 -6.90 -3.11 -1.06
N ASP A 36 -7.40 -3.73 -2.12
CA ASP A 36 -8.71 -4.41 -2.11
C ASP A 36 -8.76 -5.65 -1.21
N LEU A 37 -7.68 -6.44 -1.15
CA LEU A 37 -7.59 -7.61 -0.30
C LEU A 37 -6.63 -7.39 0.86
N HIS A 38 -6.97 -7.96 2.02
CA HIS A 38 -6.17 -7.83 3.24
C HIS A 38 -4.81 -8.54 3.10
N ASP A 39 -3.74 -7.83 3.49
CA ASP A 39 -2.36 -8.33 3.50
C ASP A 39 -1.54 -7.60 4.57
N GLU A 40 -1.47 -8.22 5.75
CA GLU A 40 -0.80 -7.67 6.92
C GLU A 40 0.73 -7.56 6.74
N GLU A 41 1.34 -8.51 6.02
CA GLU A 41 2.78 -8.50 5.77
C GLU A 41 3.18 -7.30 4.92
N LEU A 42 2.37 -7.02 3.90
CA LEU A 42 2.56 -5.85 3.06
C LEU A 42 2.42 -4.55 3.86
N GLU A 43 1.38 -4.43 4.69
CA GLU A 43 1.19 -3.26 5.55
C GLU A 43 2.40 -3.04 6.47
N ARG A 44 2.90 -4.10 7.11
CA ARG A 44 4.09 -4.04 7.97
C ARG A 44 5.33 -3.58 7.21
N ASN A 45 5.57 -4.10 6.01
CA ASN A 45 6.73 -3.73 5.19
C ASN A 45 6.69 -2.25 4.80
N VAL A 46 5.53 -1.76 4.34
CA VAL A 46 5.36 -0.36 3.93
C VAL A 46 5.45 0.59 5.14
N ARG A 47 4.88 0.23 6.29
CA ARG A 47 5.02 0.99 7.54
C ARG A 47 6.48 1.06 7.98
N SER A 48 7.20 -0.07 7.98
CA SER A 48 8.62 -0.10 8.35
C SER A 48 9.48 0.83 7.48
N VAL A 49 9.22 0.91 6.18
CA VAL A 49 9.90 1.85 5.29
C VAL A 49 9.51 3.29 5.62
N THR A 50 8.23 3.56 5.90
CA THR A 50 7.76 4.90 6.26
C THR A 50 8.37 5.38 7.58
N ASP A 51 8.50 4.50 8.58
CA ASP A 51 9.11 4.83 9.87
C ASP A 51 10.61 5.13 9.75
N ARG A 52 11.34 4.38 8.91
CA ARG A 52 12.79 4.55 8.71
C ARG A 52 13.14 5.78 7.88
N PHE A 53 12.37 6.06 6.84
CA PHE A 53 12.65 7.14 5.88
C PHE A 53 11.83 8.41 6.16
N GLY A 54 10.93 8.38 7.15
CA GLY A 54 10.05 9.49 7.51
C GLY A 54 8.93 9.76 6.49
N GLY A 55 8.13 10.78 6.79
CA GLY A 55 6.99 11.23 6.00
C GLY A 55 5.66 10.62 6.42
N SER A 56 4.55 11.22 5.96
CA SER A 56 3.19 10.80 6.24
C SER A 56 2.62 9.99 5.07
N PHE A 57 2.84 8.67 5.08
CA PHE A 57 2.29 7.75 4.09
C PHE A 57 1.43 6.67 4.76
N HIS A 58 0.14 6.62 4.43
CA HIS A 58 -0.79 5.66 5.00
C HIS A 58 -0.99 4.43 4.10
N VAL A 59 -1.06 3.25 4.70
CA VAL A 59 -1.33 1.98 4.01
C VAL A 59 -2.45 1.23 4.72
N SER A 60 -3.45 0.80 3.94
CA SER A 60 -4.57 -0.02 4.40
C SER A 60 -4.94 -1.07 3.35
N SER A 61 -5.19 -2.29 3.81
CA SER A 61 -5.56 -3.44 2.99
C SER A 61 -6.89 -4.04 3.43
N GLY A 62 -7.61 -4.67 2.50
CA GLY A 62 -8.94 -5.24 2.76
C GLY A 62 -10.09 -4.24 2.60
N VAL A 63 -9.88 -3.19 1.80
CA VAL A 63 -10.88 -2.15 1.57
C VAL A 63 -11.87 -2.62 0.51
N ASN A 64 -13.17 -2.56 0.84
CA ASN A 64 -14.21 -2.82 -0.16
C ASN A 64 -14.31 -1.62 -1.13
N TRP A 65 -13.71 -1.75 -2.30
CA TRP A 65 -13.64 -0.68 -3.30
C TRP A 65 -14.93 -0.43 -4.09
N ARG A 66 -15.89 -1.36 -4.03
CA ARG A 66 -17.17 -1.27 -4.76
C ARG A 66 -18.29 -0.61 -3.96
N ARG A 67 -18.01 -0.20 -2.73
CA ARG A 67 -18.95 0.54 -1.89
C ARG A 67 -18.82 2.04 -2.09
#